data_AF-A0A1F3Z5Z0-F1
#
_entry.id   AF-A0A1F3Z5Z0-F1
#
_cell.length_a   1.000
_cell.length_b   1.000
_cell.length_c   1.000
_cell.angle_alpha   90.00
_cell.angle_beta   90.00
_cell.angle_gamma   90.00
#
_symmetry.space_group_name_H-M   'P 1'
#
loop_
_entity.id
_entity.type
_entity.pdbx_description
1 polymer ?
#
loop_
_entity_poly.entity_id
_entity_poly.type
_entity_poly.pdbx_seq_one_letter_code
_entity_poly.pdbx_strand_id
1 'polypeptide(L)'
;MKRIGFLGWPSLIVAATLAVAPLQAANAQSVSGSVKDAGNQAVARATVYLVPAADVAKLQKAPSFQIRRNADDDEPMEDNLAANRDQYAQGVTDAKGAFSIPKVGDGKFFVYVQPTDAEHSPGGDHANKSRTAAELTAKPLAIQVTGKVPGDAVAVGSSKCLTCHSKYADVKKTLHKLGITAVGKASKLQDHSRFPAFNAGLAKLTAGTKLYVHGFDKSRGFDKYVISEKPPADASAVSFTATFFKDADGTLKFRTENAKDPKDTPRTYTVEMTYGGGLYKQRYLYRVGDATYPFLQFNTEGNESYADRTRKAWRDYHGDWLFNEQTGKLVDPPKSKSFEIQCAGCHYNGYSLTPTVAGGFVAGAVNDPNGEVDIDGDGVPNELNIGCENCHGAGSAHVRATKAKRGATIVNPRKLAAERAMVICNQCHSRPQGTMKNDQPINKDNRMLTPGISRNEYLVNHTTREDAAQKDFWGDGVHSKAHHQQGTDLLRSKKYINGNQLMTCADCHDPHGTTGLKHQVRLEVRDAKNSLCASCHKVDVKAHTAKVVGAEHEEINCINCHMTKTMQTGAGLGKGREGKDGKNYWMNDITSHLFDVPRKTNAAAKGVEPGKAMPIPYTNACGACHDTDKL
;
A
#
# COMPACT_ATOMS: atom_id res chain seq x y z
N MET A 1 -64.61 80.72 35.06
CA MET A 1 -64.19 82.14 35.16
C MET A 1 -62.71 82.25 34.80
N LYS A 2 -62.41 83.11 33.81
CA LYS A 2 -61.17 83.87 33.53
C LYS A 2 -59.77 83.28 33.82
N ARG A 3 -59.02 83.18 32.70
CA ARG A 3 -57.68 83.73 32.38
C ARG A 3 -56.38 83.06 32.87
N ILE A 4 -55.63 82.56 31.87
CA ILE A 4 -54.25 82.88 31.43
C ILE A 4 -53.11 82.85 32.46
N GLY A 5 -52.05 82.08 32.14
CA GLY A 5 -50.70 82.32 32.69
C GLY A 5 -49.60 81.34 32.28
N PHE A 6 -48.87 81.70 31.22
CA PHE A 6 -47.45 81.45 30.91
C PHE A 6 -46.89 80.06 30.53
N LEU A 7 -46.25 80.08 29.36
CA LEU A 7 -45.36 79.09 28.77
C LEU A 7 -44.04 78.94 29.57
N GLY A 8 -43.56 77.70 29.67
CA GLY A 8 -42.16 77.37 29.90
C GLY A 8 -41.82 76.07 29.17
N TRP A 9 -41.05 76.18 28.08
CA TRP A 9 -40.43 75.03 27.40
C TRP A 9 -39.17 74.60 28.16
N PRO A 10 -38.96 73.29 28.40
CA PRO A 10 -37.62 72.76 28.57
C PRO A 10 -37.09 72.24 27.22
N SER A 11 -35.96 72.81 26.80
CA SER A 11 -35.16 72.39 25.66
C SER A 11 -34.68 70.93 25.85
N LEU A 12 -35.17 70.02 25.01
CA LEU A 12 -34.60 68.68 24.85
C LEU A 12 -33.38 68.78 23.93
N ILE A 13 -32.20 68.65 24.51
CA ILE A 13 -30.95 68.44 23.77
C ILE A 13 -31.02 67.06 23.13
N VAL A 14 -31.24 67.01 21.82
CA VAL A 14 -31.07 65.79 21.02
C VAL A 14 -29.58 65.59 20.82
N ALA A 15 -28.96 64.74 21.65
CA ALA A 15 -27.64 64.22 21.37
C ALA A 15 -27.75 63.22 20.21
N ALA A 16 -27.40 63.66 19.01
CA ALA A 16 -27.18 62.77 17.87
C ALA A 16 -25.93 61.92 18.15
N THR A 17 -26.12 60.73 18.69
CA THR A 17 -25.09 59.68 18.72
C THR A 17 -24.90 59.18 17.30
N LEU A 18 -23.92 59.76 16.59
CA LEU A 18 -23.30 59.15 15.43
C LEU A 18 -22.77 57.78 15.86
N ALA A 19 -23.50 56.71 15.52
CA ALA A 19 -23.01 55.35 15.61
C ALA A 19 -21.86 55.20 14.59
N VAL A 20 -20.66 55.54 15.02
CA VAL A 20 -19.44 55.09 14.35
C VAL A 20 -19.36 53.59 14.63
N ALA A 21 -19.90 52.80 13.71
CA ALA A 21 -19.54 51.39 13.66
C ALA A 21 -18.01 51.34 13.59
N PRO A 22 -17.32 50.61 14.48
CA PRO A 22 -15.90 50.41 14.30
C PRO A 22 -15.76 49.64 12.99
N LEU A 23 -15.21 50.30 11.96
CA LEU A 23 -14.49 49.58 10.93
C LEU A 23 -13.38 48.84 11.68
N GLN A 24 -13.65 47.60 12.09
CA GLN A 24 -12.61 46.62 12.25
C GLN A 24 -11.98 46.51 10.87
N ALA A 25 -10.89 47.25 10.65
CA ALA A 25 -9.93 46.87 9.66
C ALA A 25 -9.57 45.42 10.01
N ALA A 26 -10.12 44.47 9.25
CA ALA A 26 -9.64 43.11 9.27
C ALA A 26 -8.12 43.24 9.06
N ASN A 27 -7.33 42.97 10.09
CA ASN A 27 -5.88 43.00 9.99
C ASN A 27 -5.55 42.13 8.78
N ALA A 28 -5.12 42.74 7.68
CA ALA A 28 -4.83 42.01 6.46
C ALA A 28 -3.57 41.19 6.75
N GLN A 29 -3.78 39.96 7.23
CA GLN A 29 -2.68 39.08 7.61
C GLN A 29 -1.96 38.66 6.33
N SER A 30 -0.65 38.87 6.28
CA SER A 30 0.17 38.39 5.16
C SER A 30 0.86 37.09 5.55
N VAL A 31 0.69 36.06 4.72
CA VAL A 31 1.50 34.84 4.84
C VAL A 31 2.72 35.01 3.95
N SER A 32 3.92 34.86 4.51
CA SER A 32 5.18 34.98 3.77
C SER A 32 6.09 33.79 4.04
N GLY A 33 7.11 33.62 3.22
CA GLY A 33 8.05 32.53 3.41
C GLY A 33 9.01 32.37 2.24
N SER A 34 9.62 31.19 2.16
CA SER A 34 10.46 30.78 1.05
C SER A 34 10.19 29.34 0.63
N VAL A 35 10.39 29.06 -0.66
CA VAL A 35 10.33 27.72 -1.26
C VAL A 35 11.72 27.32 -1.71
N LYS A 36 12.17 26.16 -1.24
CA LYS A 36 13.46 25.57 -1.61
C LYS A 36 13.36 24.08 -1.89
N ASP A 37 14.34 23.52 -2.57
CA ASP A 37 14.46 22.07 -2.76
C ASP A 37 15.21 21.39 -1.60
N ALA A 38 15.46 20.08 -1.70
CA ALA A 38 16.27 19.35 -0.70
C ALA A 38 17.77 19.72 -0.70
N GLY A 39 18.27 20.30 -1.79
CA GLY A 39 19.62 20.86 -1.93
C GLY A 39 19.73 22.30 -1.40
N ASN A 40 18.67 22.83 -0.81
CA ASN A 40 18.54 24.20 -0.32
C ASN A 40 18.66 25.27 -1.44
N GLN A 41 18.38 24.88 -2.69
CA GLN A 41 18.26 25.80 -3.82
C GLN A 41 16.89 26.47 -3.81
N ALA A 42 16.87 27.75 -4.12
CA ALA A 42 15.63 28.51 -4.28
C ALA A 42 14.85 28.03 -5.49
N VAL A 43 13.54 27.85 -5.32
CA VAL A 43 12.62 27.55 -6.43
C VAL A 43 11.89 28.82 -6.79
N ALA A 44 12.34 29.46 -7.87
CA ALA A 44 11.81 30.74 -8.35
C ALA A 44 10.55 30.53 -9.21
N ARG A 45 9.68 31.54 -9.27
CA ARG A 45 8.45 31.57 -10.08
C ARG A 45 7.44 30.46 -9.75
N ALA A 46 7.59 29.77 -8.63
CA ALA A 46 6.61 28.83 -8.13
C ALA A 46 5.42 29.60 -7.53
N THR A 47 4.21 29.11 -7.77
CA THR A 47 3.01 29.67 -7.14
C THR A 47 2.71 28.92 -5.85
N VAL A 48 2.57 29.65 -4.75
CA VAL A 48 2.17 29.13 -3.44
C VAL A 48 0.70 29.45 -3.23
N TYR A 49 -0.13 28.41 -3.10
CA TYR A 49 -1.57 28.50 -2.88
C TYR A 49 -1.92 28.22 -1.43
N LEU A 50 -2.88 28.98 -0.90
CA LEU A 50 -3.60 28.65 0.33
C LEU A 50 -4.94 28.03 -0.05
N VAL A 51 -4.99 26.70 -0.06
CA VAL A 51 -6.21 25.93 -0.39
C VAL A 51 -7.08 25.84 0.87
N PRO A 52 -8.33 26.36 0.87
CA PRO A 52 -9.21 26.30 2.03
C PRO A 52 -9.49 24.85 2.44
N ALA A 53 -9.29 24.55 3.71
CA ALA A 53 -9.52 23.21 4.25
C ALA A 53 -10.98 22.75 4.15
N ALA A 54 -11.92 23.69 4.11
CA ALA A 54 -13.33 23.42 3.90
C ALA A 54 -13.59 22.87 2.50
N ASP A 55 -12.93 23.38 1.46
CA ASP A 55 -13.12 22.92 0.09
C ASP A 55 -12.53 21.52 -0.12
N VAL A 56 -11.39 21.26 0.51
CA VAL A 56 -10.81 19.91 0.59
C VAL A 56 -11.76 18.93 1.28
N ALA A 57 -12.37 19.33 2.39
CA ALA A 57 -13.30 18.47 3.11
C ALA A 57 -14.58 18.17 2.31
N LYS A 58 -15.00 19.04 1.39
CA LYS A 58 -16.17 18.81 0.51
C LYS A 58 -15.94 17.67 -0.50
N LEU A 59 -14.69 17.35 -0.85
CA LEU A 59 -14.36 16.22 -1.72
C LEU A 59 -14.52 14.85 -1.03
N GLN A 60 -14.71 14.83 0.30
CA GLN A 60 -14.84 13.58 1.04
C GLN A 60 -16.14 12.86 0.64
N LYS A 61 -15.99 11.63 0.12
CA LYS A 61 -17.11 10.77 -0.27
C LYS A 61 -17.22 9.51 0.59
N ALA A 62 -18.38 8.86 0.52
CA ALA A 62 -18.55 7.54 1.11
C ALA A 62 -17.67 6.52 0.37
N PRO A 63 -17.14 5.48 1.07
CA PRO A 63 -16.39 4.41 0.41
C PRO A 63 -17.22 3.75 -0.69
N SER A 64 -16.65 3.64 -1.90
CA SER A 64 -17.23 2.87 -3.01
C SER A 64 -16.14 1.98 -3.62
N PHE A 65 -16.49 0.94 -4.37
CA PHE A 65 -15.49 0.14 -5.10
C PHE A 65 -15.00 0.83 -6.39
N GLN A 66 -15.62 1.94 -6.79
CA GLN A 66 -15.33 2.61 -8.06
C GLN A 66 -14.21 3.63 -7.89
N ILE A 67 -12.99 3.19 -8.14
CA ILE A 67 -11.87 4.08 -8.44
C ILE A 67 -11.91 4.40 -9.93
N ARG A 68 -11.74 5.67 -10.29
CA ARG A 68 -11.97 6.16 -11.65
C ARG A 68 -10.79 7.02 -12.12
N ARG A 69 -10.36 6.83 -13.37
CA ARG A 69 -9.52 7.82 -14.06
C ARG A 69 -10.35 9.06 -14.40
N ASN A 70 -9.70 10.20 -14.55
CA ASN A 70 -10.31 11.50 -14.82
C ASN A 70 -11.40 11.88 -13.81
N ALA A 71 -11.22 11.49 -12.56
CA ALA A 71 -12.03 11.99 -11.46
C ALA A 71 -11.60 13.43 -11.12
N ASP A 72 -12.56 14.23 -10.70
CA ASP A 72 -12.39 15.61 -10.22
C ASP A 72 -12.63 15.70 -8.70
N ASP A 73 -12.57 14.55 -8.02
CA ASP A 73 -12.94 14.37 -6.62
C ASP A 73 -12.05 13.36 -5.87
N ASP A 74 -10.79 13.18 -6.29
CA ASP A 74 -9.87 12.20 -5.69
C ASP A 74 -8.39 12.62 -5.57
N GLU A 75 -8.02 13.79 -6.09
CA GLU A 75 -6.73 14.48 -5.88
C GLU A 75 -6.96 15.75 -5.05
N PRO A 76 -6.87 15.69 -3.70
CA PRO A 76 -7.43 16.72 -2.82
C PRO A 76 -6.94 18.15 -3.05
N MET A 77 -5.70 18.33 -3.49
CA MET A 77 -5.16 19.65 -3.81
C MET A 77 -5.36 19.98 -5.29
N GLU A 78 -4.98 19.07 -6.19
CA GLU A 78 -5.00 19.32 -7.63
C GLU A 78 -6.41 19.54 -8.20
N ASP A 79 -7.41 18.79 -7.74
CA ASP A 79 -8.80 18.96 -8.16
C ASP A 79 -9.39 20.28 -7.66
N ASN A 80 -9.08 20.63 -6.40
CA ASN A 80 -9.49 21.92 -5.82
C ASN A 80 -8.88 23.11 -6.57
N LEU A 81 -7.61 22.99 -6.98
CA LEU A 81 -6.94 24.02 -7.77
C LEU A 81 -7.49 24.08 -9.19
N ALA A 82 -7.76 22.93 -9.83
CA ALA A 82 -8.38 22.89 -11.16
C ALA A 82 -9.71 23.65 -11.19
N ALA A 83 -10.54 23.50 -10.14
CA ALA A 83 -11.83 24.17 -10.05
C ALA A 83 -11.76 25.64 -9.59
N ASN A 84 -10.81 26.01 -8.71
CA ASN A 84 -10.91 27.26 -7.94
C ASN A 84 -9.62 28.10 -7.86
N ARG A 85 -8.55 27.79 -8.60
CA ARG A 85 -7.24 28.44 -8.41
C ARG A 85 -7.24 29.96 -8.49
N ASP A 86 -8.11 30.56 -9.29
CA ASP A 86 -8.18 32.02 -9.47
C ASP A 86 -8.83 32.72 -8.27
N GLN A 87 -9.54 31.97 -7.43
CA GLN A 87 -10.23 32.47 -6.23
C GLN A 87 -9.38 32.32 -4.97
N TYR A 88 -8.41 31.41 -4.96
CA TYR A 88 -7.59 31.14 -3.79
C TYR A 88 -6.50 32.18 -3.59
N ALA A 89 -6.24 32.51 -2.31
CA ALA A 89 -5.13 33.37 -1.95
C ALA A 89 -3.81 32.71 -2.37
N GLN A 90 -2.99 33.43 -3.12
CA GLN A 90 -1.77 32.92 -3.71
C GLN A 90 -0.65 33.97 -3.77
N GLY A 91 0.59 33.51 -3.90
CA GLY A 91 1.76 34.35 -4.10
C GLY A 91 2.81 33.63 -4.93
N VAL A 92 3.59 34.39 -5.71
CA VAL A 92 4.63 33.83 -6.59
C VAL A 92 6.00 34.06 -5.97
N THR A 93 6.86 33.05 -6.03
CA THR A 93 8.22 33.15 -5.51
C THR A 93 9.13 33.99 -6.39
N ASP A 94 9.98 34.82 -5.78
CA ASP A 94 11.02 35.58 -6.45
C ASP A 94 12.26 34.71 -6.80
N ALA A 95 13.32 35.33 -7.32
CA ALA A 95 14.56 34.64 -7.66
C ALA A 95 15.28 33.98 -6.46
N LYS A 96 14.99 34.41 -5.23
CA LYS A 96 15.50 33.83 -3.98
C LYS A 96 14.54 32.81 -3.38
N GLY A 97 13.43 32.52 -4.08
CA GLY A 97 12.39 31.60 -3.63
C GLY A 97 11.45 32.23 -2.61
N ALA A 98 11.55 33.52 -2.32
CA ALA A 98 10.74 34.20 -1.33
C ALA A 98 9.36 34.58 -1.89
N PHE A 99 8.30 34.46 -1.09
CA PHE A 99 6.93 34.81 -1.48
C PHE A 99 6.21 35.59 -0.38
N SER A 100 5.14 36.29 -0.77
CA SER A 100 4.19 36.93 0.14
C SER A 100 2.77 36.83 -0.44
N ILE A 101 1.81 36.49 0.41
CA ILE A 101 0.39 36.36 0.11
C ILE A 101 -0.34 37.39 0.98
N PRO A 102 -0.78 38.52 0.42
CA PRO A 102 -1.46 39.57 1.18
C PRO A 102 -2.92 39.21 1.44
N LYS A 103 -3.53 39.86 2.46
CA LYS A 103 -4.99 39.81 2.71
C LYS A 103 -5.53 38.39 2.90
N VAL A 104 -4.80 37.53 3.62
CA VAL A 104 -5.28 36.19 3.98
C VAL A 104 -6.41 36.33 4.99
N GLY A 105 -7.60 35.87 4.63
CA GLY A 105 -8.76 35.87 5.51
C GLY A 105 -8.66 34.80 6.60
N ASP A 106 -9.55 34.90 7.59
CA ASP A 106 -9.68 33.87 8.63
C ASP A 106 -10.06 32.52 8.02
N GLY A 107 -9.62 31.45 8.67
CA GLY A 107 -9.89 30.09 8.23
C GLY A 107 -8.70 29.18 8.42
N LYS A 108 -8.81 27.98 7.83
CA LYS A 108 -7.78 26.94 7.86
C LYS A 108 -7.40 26.58 6.43
N PHE A 109 -6.11 26.50 6.15
CA PHE A 109 -5.58 26.34 4.80
C PHE A 109 -4.52 25.24 4.74
N PHE A 110 -4.50 24.51 3.63
CA PHE A 110 -3.35 23.74 3.19
C PHE A 110 -2.44 24.63 2.35
N VAL A 111 -1.12 24.44 2.45
CA VAL A 111 -0.14 25.22 1.70
C VAL A 111 0.43 24.36 0.59
N TYR A 112 0.04 24.64 -0.64
CA TYR A 112 0.43 23.86 -1.82
C TYR A 112 1.31 24.69 -2.75
N VAL A 113 2.43 24.14 -3.18
CA VAL A 113 3.35 24.79 -4.12
C VAL A 113 3.22 24.16 -5.49
N GLN A 114 3.03 25.00 -6.51
CA GLN A 114 3.05 24.65 -7.91
C GLN A 114 4.30 25.25 -8.58
N PRO A 115 5.40 24.50 -8.70
CA PRO A 115 6.54 24.91 -9.51
C PRO A 115 6.15 25.05 -10.99
N THR A 116 6.83 25.95 -11.70
CA THR A 116 6.70 26.14 -13.16
C THR A 116 7.84 25.53 -13.96
N ASP A 117 8.91 25.10 -13.28
CA ASP A 117 10.07 24.47 -13.91
C ASP A 117 9.86 22.96 -14.13
N ALA A 118 10.73 22.36 -14.94
CA ALA A 118 10.72 20.94 -15.25
C ALA A 118 11.41 20.08 -14.18
N GLU A 119 12.13 20.68 -13.23
CA GLU A 119 12.98 19.99 -12.26
C GLU A 119 12.23 19.63 -10.98
N HIS A 120 11.17 20.35 -10.61
CA HIS A 120 10.45 20.18 -9.34
C HIS A 120 9.02 19.68 -9.52
N SER A 121 8.56 18.90 -8.54
CA SER A 121 7.19 18.38 -8.50
C SER A 121 6.26 19.29 -7.69
N PRO A 122 4.96 19.37 -8.06
CA PRO A 122 3.95 20.03 -7.25
C PRO A 122 3.80 19.39 -5.85
N GLY A 123 3.40 20.19 -4.85
CA GLY A 123 3.19 19.77 -3.47
C GLY A 123 3.97 20.60 -2.45
N GLY A 124 4.79 19.94 -1.63
CA GLY A 124 5.57 20.54 -0.54
C GLY A 124 5.35 19.84 0.80
N ASP A 125 6.32 19.95 1.70
CA ASP A 125 6.26 19.39 3.07
C ASP A 125 5.18 19.99 3.98
N HIS A 126 4.51 21.05 3.51
CA HIS A 126 3.39 21.72 4.18
C HIS A 126 2.01 21.42 3.54
N ALA A 127 1.97 20.61 2.47
CA ALA A 127 0.75 20.38 1.67
C ALA A 127 -0.29 19.48 2.36
N ASN A 128 0.13 18.63 3.30
CA ASN A 128 -0.74 17.55 3.81
C ASN A 128 -1.34 17.84 5.19
N LYS A 129 -1.04 18.98 5.81
CA LYS A 129 -1.59 19.37 7.11
C LYS A 129 -2.04 20.82 7.09
N SER A 130 -3.35 21.03 7.31
CA SER A 130 -3.91 22.37 7.30
C SER A 130 -3.60 23.11 8.61
N ARG A 131 -3.46 24.44 8.49
CA ARG A 131 -3.17 25.36 9.58
C ARG A 131 -4.09 26.57 9.51
N THR A 132 -4.37 27.18 10.65
CA THR A 132 -5.15 28.42 10.70
C THR A 132 -4.37 29.57 10.06
N ALA A 133 -5.07 30.62 9.61
CA ALA A 133 -4.42 31.84 9.14
C ALA A 133 -3.39 32.36 10.16
N ALA A 134 -3.79 32.43 11.45
CA ALA A 134 -2.91 32.85 12.54
C ALA A 134 -1.64 31.98 12.68
N GLU A 135 -1.75 30.66 12.53
CA GLU A 135 -0.59 29.76 12.56
C GLU A 135 0.36 29.99 11.36
N LEU A 136 -0.19 30.34 10.20
CA LEU A 136 0.58 30.60 8.98
C LEU A 136 1.25 31.99 8.98
N THR A 137 0.68 32.95 9.71
CA THR A 137 1.19 34.33 9.78
C THR A 137 2.11 34.55 10.97
N ALA A 138 2.13 33.62 11.93
CA ALA A 138 2.96 33.71 13.13
C ALA A 138 4.47 33.76 12.83
N LYS A 139 4.91 33.12 11.73
CA LYS A 139 6.31 33.15 11.28
C LYS A 139 6.41 32.86 9.79
N PRO A 140 7.46 33.36 9.11
CA PRO A 140 7.72 33.02 7.72
C PRO A 140 7.82 31.50 7.52
N LEU A 141 7.16 30.99 6.49
CA LEU A 141 7.19 29.58 6.13
C LEU A 141 8.53 29.23 5.48
N ALA A 142 9.08 28.08 5.85
CA ALA A 142 10.19 27.45 5.16
C ALA A 142 9.65 26.19 4.48
N ILE A 143 9.29 26.32 3.20
CA ILE A 143 8.68 25.25 2.42
C ILE A 143 9.75 24.51 1.66
N GLN A 144 9.72 23.18 1.73
CA GLN A 144 10.54 22.31 0.91
C GLN A 144 9.71 21.56 -0.12
N VAL A 145 10.11 21.66 -1.39
CA VAL A 145 9.58 20.84 -2.49
C VAL A 145 10.55 19.72 -2.88
N THR A 146 10.06 18.75 -3.63
CA THR A 146 10.87 17.65 -4.17
C THR A 146 11.23 17.90 -5.63
N GLY A 147 12.38 17.41 -6.04
CA GLY A 147 12.73 17.25 -7.44
C GLY A 147 11.89 16.19 -8.15
N LYS A 148 12.10 16.10 -9.46
CA LYS A 148 11.61 15.08 -10.37
C LYS A 148 12.76 14.17 -10.76
N VAL A 149 12.42 12.97 -11.21
CA VAL A 149 13.38 12.05 -11.84
C VAL A 149 13.60 12.52 -13.27
N PRO A 150 14.83 12.85 -13.69
CA PRO A 150 15.09 13.18 -15.10
C PRO A 150 14.73 12.00 -16.02
N GLY A 151 14.20 12.29 -17.22
CA GLY A 151 13.68 11.26 -18.12
C GLY A 151 14.73 10.28 -18.68
N ASP A 152 16.01 10.69 -18.67
CA ASP A 152 17.16 9.88 -19.06
C ASP A 152 17.84 9.18 -17.86
N ALA A 153 17.29 9.32 -16.65
CA ALA A 153 17.86 8.69 -15.47
C ALA A 153 17.60 7.17 -15.49
N VAL A 154 18.62 6.42 -15.10
CA VAL A 154 18.58 4.96 -14.96
C VAL A 154 18.78 4.56 -13.49
N ALA A 155 18.29 3.37 -13.16
CA ALA A 155 18.46 2.81 -11.83
C ALA A 155 19.95 2.49 -11.57
N VAL A 156 20.41 2.68 -10.32
CA VAL A 156 21.81 2.44 -9.91
C VAL A 156 21.96 1.42 -8.78
N GLY A 157 20.86 0.88 -8.26
CA GLY A 157 20.85 -0.15 -7.22
C GLY A 157 21.00 0.42 -5.81
N SER A 158 20.34 -0.24 -4.84
CA SER A 158 20.35 0.21 -3.44
C SER A 158 21.75 0.24 -2.81
N SER A 159 22.69 -0.59 -3.26
CA SER A 159 24.09 -0.53 -2.79
C SER A 159 24.70 0.83 -3.02
N LYS A 160 24.46 1.43 -4.19
CA LYS A 160 24.96 2.77 -4.51
C LYS A 160 24.31 3.81 -3.60
N CYS A 161 23.00 3.73 -3.39
CA CYS A 161 22.26 4.64 -2.49
C CYS A 161 22.80 4.57 -1.05
N LEU A 162 23.01 3.36 -0.53
CA LEU A 162 23.44 3.11 0.85
C LEU A 162 24.86 3.60 1.16
N THR A 163 25.70 3.85 0.14
CA THR A 163 27.02 4.50 0.34
C THR A 163 26.90 5.89 0.98
N CYS A 164 25.87 6.67 0.61
CA CYS A 164 25.63 8.01 1.14
C CYS A 164 24.50 8.04 2.18
N HIS A 165 23.59 7.05 2.12
CA HIS A 165 22.39 6.99 2.93
C HIS A 165 22.39 5.81 3.92
N SER A 166 23.55 5.53 4.51
CA SER A 166 23.79 4.38 5.40
C SER A 166 22.81 4.29 6.59
N LYS A 167 22.26 5.43 7.04
CA LYS A 167 21.23 5.48 8.09
C LYS A 167 19.93 4.72 7.76
N TYR A 168 19.69 4.41 6.49
CA TYR A 168 18.52 3.64 6.04
C TYR A 168 18.86 2.17 5.76
N ALA A 169 20.01 1.66 6.21
CA ALA A 169 20.44 0.28 5.99
C ALA A 169 19.48 -0.77 6.60
N ASP A 170 18.65 -0.40 7.57
CA ASP A 170 17.61 -1.29 8.11
C ASP A 170 16.54 -1.67 7.07
N VAL A 171 16.49 -1.02 5.90
CA VAL A 171 15.63 -1.43 4.79
C VAL A 171 15.90 -2.89 4.39
N LYS A 172 17.14 -3.36 4.53
CA LYS A 172 17.56 -4.75 4.29
C LYS A 172 16.84 -5.77 5.17
N LYS A 173 16.29 -5.32 6.30
CA LYS A 173 15.53 -6.12 7.28
C LYS A 173 14.02 -6.03 7.08
N THR A 174 13.56 -5.47 5.97
CA THR A 174 12.13 -5.31 5.66
C THR A 174 11.70 -6.30 4.60
N LEU A 175 10.43 -6.70 4.59
CA LEU A 175 9.93 -7.66 3.60
C LEU A 175 9.91 -7.10 2.17
N HIS A 176 10.06 -5.78 2.00
CA HIS A 176 10.35 -5.17 0.69
C HIS A 176 11.69 -5.64 0.12
N LYS A 177 12.69 -5.93 0.96
CA LYS A 177 14.03 -6.41 0.57
C LYS A 177 14.17 -7.93 0.61
N LEU A 178 13.28 -8.62 1.30
CA LEU A 178 13.38 -10.07 1.54
C LEU A 178 12.38 -10.89 0.72
N GLY A 179 11.53 -10.26 -0.09
CA GLY A 179 10.43 -10.93 -0.79
C GLY A 179 10.86 -11.97 -1.84
N ILE A 180 12.08 -11.87 -2.38
CA ILE A 180 12.68 -12.84 -3.30
C ILE A 180 14.07 -13.19 -2.79
N THR A 181 14.34 -14.46 -2.53
CA THR A 181 15.65 -14.90 -2.00
C THR A 181 16.10 -16.17 -2.71
N ALA A 182 17.33 -16.19 -3.20
CA ALA A 182 17.92 -17.41 -3.78
C ALA A 182 18.01 -18.53 -2.74
N VAL A 183 17.66 -19.74 -3.15
CA VAL A 183 17.69 -20.91 -2.26
C VAL A 183 19.12 -21.13 -1.76
N GLY A 184 19.27 -21.20 -0.44
CA GLY A 184 20.56 -21.44 0.22
C GLY A 184 21.52 -20.24 0.27
N LYS A 185 21.20 -19.09 -0.35
CA LYS A 185 22.10 -17.93 -0.43
C LYS A 185 21.35 -16.61 -0.36
N ALA A 186 21.33 -15.97 0.81
CA ALA A 186 20.87 -14.59 0.92
C ALA A 186 21.88 -13.62 0.30
N SER A 187 21.37 -12.54 -0.31
CA SER A 187 22.22 -11.48 -0.85
C SER A 187 22.82 -10.59 0.25
N LYS A 188 23.77 -9.73 -0.11
CA LYS A 188 24.34 -8.73 0.83
C LYS A 188 23.38 -7.55 1.09
N LEU A 189 22.27 -7.49 0.35
CA LEU A 189 21.15 -6.57 0.57
C LEU A 189 20.03 -7.17 1.44
N GLN A 190 20.19 -8.40 1.92
CA GLN A 190 19.17 -9.11 2.67
C GLN A 190 19.62 -9.48 4.09
N ASP A 191 18.82 -9.08 5.07
CA ASP A 191 19.02 -9.43 6.47
C ASP A 191 17.71 -9.98 7.07
N HIS A 192 17.68 -11.30 7.27
CA HIS A 192 16.50 -12.02 7.75
C HIS A 192 16.37 -12.02 9.29
N SER A 193 17.22 -11.29 10.03
CA SER A 193 17.24 -11.31 11.50
C SER A 193 15.91 -10.97 12.18
N ARG A 194 15.04 -10.20 11.52
CA ARG A 194 13.69 -9.87 12.02
C ARG A 194 12.63 -10.95 11.74
N PHE A 195 12.98 -11.98 10.97
CA PHE A 195 12.07 -13.04 10.52
C PHE A 195 12.72 -14.43 10.71
N PRO A 196 12.89 -14.91 11.95
CA PRO A 196 13.58 -16.19 12.21
C PRO A 196 12.87 -17.40 11.57
N ALA A 197 11.55 -17.33 11.39
CA ALA A 197 10.74 -18.37 10.74
C ALA A 197 10.63 -18.22 9.22
N PHE A 198 11.43 -17.35 8.59
CA PHE A 198 11.30 -17.01 7.16
C PHE A 198 11.31 -18.24 6.25
N ASN A 199 12.19 -19.21 6.54
CA ASN A 199 12.39 -20.42 5.72
C ASN A 199 11.74 -21.69 6.29
N ALA A 200 10.73 -21.58 7.17
CA ALA A 200 10.09 -22.76 7.76
C ALA A 200 9.55 -23.75 6.70
N GLY A 201 8.91 -23.24 5.65
CA GLY A 201 8.44 -24.07 4.53
C GLY A 201 9.59 -24.61 3.67
N LEU A 202 10.58 -23.76 3.34
CA LEU A 202 11.75 -24.17 2.56
C LEU A 202 12.52 -25.30 3.26
N ALA A 203 12.65 -25.23 4.59
CA ALA A 203 13.32 -26.25 5.39
C ALA A 203 12.63 -27.62 5.26
N LYS A 204 11.29 -27.65 5.25
CA LYS A 204 10.53 -28.88 5.00
C LYS A 204 10.81 -29.45 3.61
N LEU A 205 10.75 -28.61 2.57
CA LEU A 205 11.01 -29.06 1.20
C LEU A 205 12.44 -29.59 1.03
N THR A 206 13.39 -28.88 1.63
CA THR A 206 14.82 -29.23 1.63
C THR A 206 15.10 -30.57 2.34
N ALA A 207 14.23 -30.98 3.27
CA ALA A 207 14.31 -32.26 3.97
C ALA A 207 13.74 -33.46 3.18
N GLY A 208 13.28 -33.25 1.94
CA GLY A 208 12.81 -34.35 1.08
C GLY A 208 11.30 -34.55 1.06
N THR A 209 10.51 -33.49 1.29
CA THR A 209 9.06 -33.60 1.36
C THR A 209 8.47 -34.14 0.05
N LYS A 210 7.63 -35.18 0.15
CA LYS A 210 6.76 -35.62 -0.95
C LYS A 210 5.35 -35.09 -0.74
N LEU A 211 4.83 -34.42 -1.76
CA LEU A 211 3.49 -33.86 -1.78
C LEU A 211 2.59 -34.65 -2.74
N TYR A 212 1.36 -34.89 -2.31
CA TYR A 212 0.31 -35.50 -3.11
C TYR A 212 -0.62 -34.39 -3.58
N VAL A 213 -0.78 -34.26 -4.90
CA VAL A 213 -1.61 -33.24 -5.54
C VAL A 213 -2.87 -33.91 -6.06
N HIS A 214 -4.00 -33.63 -5.40
CA HIS A 214 -5.20 -34.45 -5.55
C HIS A 214 -6.49 -33.62 -5.48
N GLY A 215 -7.63 -34.27 -5.79
CA GLY A 215 -8.95 -33.67 -5.64
C GLY A 215 -9.13 -32.39 -6.46
N PHE A 216 -8.87 -32.47 -7.77
CA PHE A 216 -8.98 -31.35 -8.69
C PHE A 216 -10.40 -30.77 -8.75
N ASP A 217 -10.53 -29.45 -8.77
CA ASP A 217 -11.77 -28.77 -9.12
C ASP A 217 -11.48 -27.48 -9.91
N LYS A 218 -11.94 -27.49 -11.17
CA LYS A 218 -11.74 -26.43 -12.17
C LYS A 218 -12.39 -25.10 -11.80
N SER A 219 -13.34 -25.07 -10.86
CA SER A 219 -14.04 -23.86 -10.43
C SER A 219 -13.21 -23.00 -9.48
N ARG A 220 -12.18 -23.58 -8.85
CA ARG A 220 -11.25 -22.87 -7.97
C ARG A 220 -10.18 -22.19 -8.82
N GLY A 221 -9.89 -20.91 -8.59
CA GLY A 221 -8.98 -20.10 -9.40
C GLY A 221 -7.56 -20.67 -9.57
N PHE A 222 -6.60 -20.23 -8.75
CA PHE A 222 -5.21 -20.74 -8.77
C PHE A 222 -4.99 -21.98 -7.90
N ASP A 223 -5.97 -22.30 -7.05
CA ASP A 223 -5.90 -23.29 -5.96
C ASP A 223 -6.87 -24.45 -6.26
N LYS A 224 -6.64 -25.08 -7.41
CA LYS A 224 -7.48 -26.12 -8.03
C LYS A 224 -7.33 -27.47 -7.36
N TYR A 225 -6.21 -27.71 -6.68
CA TYR A 225 -5.92 -28.97 -6.00
C TYR A 225 -5.98 -28.85 -4.49
N VAL A 226 -6.06 -29.98 -3.82
CA VAL A 226 -5.69 -30.14 -2.42
C VAL A 226 -4.26 -30.69 -2.38
N ILE A 227 -3.45 -30.18 -1.45
CA ILE A 227 -2.06 -30.59 -1.27
C ILE A 227 -1.94 -31.25 0.11
N SER A 228 -1.33 -32.43 0.16
CA SER A 228 -1.07 -33.15 1.41
C SER A 228 0.33 -33.76 1.43
N GLU A 229 0.94 -33.84 2.61
CA GLU A 229 2.21 -34.55 2.83
C GLU A 229 2.01 -36.09 2.94
N LYS A 230 0.78 -36.51 3.25
CA LYS A 230 0.39 -37.93 3.33
C LYS A 230 -0.50 -38.30 2.14
N PRO A 231 -0.47 -39.56 1.65
CA PRO A 231 -1.41 -40.02 0.64
C PRO A 231 -2.85 -39.78 1.09
N PRO A 232 -3.75 -39.29 0.22
CA PRO A 232 -5.17 -39.25 0.52
C PRO A 232 -5.73 -40.66 0.68
N ALA A 233 -6.84 -40.80 1.42
CA ALA A 233 -7.50 -42.09 1.62
C ALA A 233 -7.92 -42.75 0.29
N ASP A 234 -8.41 -41.93 -0.66
CA ASP A 234 -8.65 -42.34 -2.04
C ASP A 234 -7.40 -42.05 -2.89
N ALA A 235 -6.60 -43.08 -3.14
CA ALA A 235 -5.40 -42.97 -3.98
C ALA A 235 -5.73 -42.60 -5.44
N SER A 236 -6.93 -42.93 -5.94
CA SER A 236 -7.34 -42.62 -7.31
C SER A 236 -7.61 -41.13 -7.52
N ALA A 237 -7.83 -40.39 -6.44
CA ALA A 237 -7.99 -38.93 -6.47
C ALA A 237 -6.67 -38.18 -6.71
N VAL A 238 -5.51 -38.85 -6.63
CA VAL A 238 -4.20 -38.24 -6.86
C VAL A 238 -3.97 -38.09 -8.36
N SER A 239 -3.69 -36.86 -8.81
CA SER A 239 -3.35 -36.59 -10.20
C SER A 239 -1.86 -36.76 -10.45
N PHE A 240 -1.03 -36.19 -9.58
CA PHE A 240 0.41 -36.38 -9.61
C PHE A 240 1.00 -36.18 -8.21
N THR A 241 2.26 -36.57 -8.06
CA THR A 241 3.05 -36.29 -6.85
C THR A 241 4.19 -35.34 -7.19
N ALA A 242 4.61 -34.53 -6.21
CA ALA A 242 5.78 -33.67 -6.30
C ALA A 242 6.75 -34.02 -5.15
N THR A 243 7.87 -34.67 -5.49
CA THR A 243 8.88 -35.10 -4.53
C THR A 243 10.07 -34.14 -4.56
N PHE A 244 10.28 -33.39 -3.48
CA PHE A 244 11.42 -32.49 -3.33
C PHE A 244 12.66 -33.24 -2.88
N PHE A 245 13.83 -32.84 -3.36
CA PHE A 245 15.12 -33.43 -2.98
C PHE A 245 16.28 -32.48 -3.28
N LYS A 246 17.42 -32.69 -2.63
CA LYS A 246 18.69 -32.07 -3.02
C LYS A 246 19.37 -32.95 -4.05
N ASP A 247 19.81 -32.36 -5.14
CA ASP A 247 20.67 -33.04 -6.11
C ASP A 247 22.11 -33.14 -5.58
N ALA A 248 22.98 -33.85 -6.31
CA ALA A 248 24.36 -34.10 -5.90
C ALA A 248 25.18 -32.81 -5.65
N ASP A 249 24.86 -31.73 -6.34
CA ASP A 249 25.47 -30.40 -6.19
C ASP A 249 24.86 -29.57 -5.04
N GLY A 250 23.87 -30.12 -4.32
CA GLY A 250 23.15 -29.45 -3.25
C GLY A 250 21.96 -28.60 -3.70
N THR A 251 21.74 -28.47 -5.02
CA THR A 251 20.63 -27.71 -5.60
C THR A 251 19.29 -28.35 -5.23
N LEU A 252 18.33 -27.53 -4.76
CA LEU A 252 16.98 -28.01 -4.48
C LEU A 252 16.22 -28.25 -5.79
N LYS A 253 15.68 -29.45 -5.94
CA LYS A 253 14.83 -29.84 -7.07
C LYS A 253 13.52 -30.44 -6.58
N PHE A 254 12.54 -30.51 -7.47
CA PHE A 254 11.40 -31.43 -7.28
C PHE A 254 11.13 -32.21 -8.55
N ARG A 255 10.70 -33.47 -8.36
CA ARG A 255 10.28 -34.36 -9.43
C ARG A 255 8.77 -34.56 -9.36
N THR A 256 8.12 -34.36 -10.50
CA THR A 256 6.70 -34.66 -10.71
C THR A 256 6.53 -36.04 -11.30
N GLU A 257 5.61 -36.83 -10.74
CA GLU A 257 5.31 -38.19 -11.19
C GLU A 257 3.80 -38.35 -11.33
N ASN A 258 3.35 -38.75 -12.52
CA ASN A 258 1.94 -38.96 -12.84
C ASN A 258 1.42 -40.17 -12.05
N ALA A 259 0.42 -39.95 -11.20
CA ALA A 259 -0.14 -41.01 -10.37
C ALA A 259 -1.16 -41.89 -11.14
N LYS A 260 -1.68 -41.38 -12.28
CA LYS A 260 -2.69 -42.02 -13.12
C LYS A 260 -2.07 -42.83 -14.26
N ASP A 261 -0.87 -42.47 -14.73
CA ASP A 261 -0.16 -43.15 -15.81
C ASP A 261 1.35 -43.24 -15.55
N PRO A 262 1.86 -44.39 -15.05
CA PRO A 262 3.29 -44.58 -14.81
C PRO A 262 4.18 -44.52 -16.05
N LYS A 263 3.60 -44.56 -17.27
CA LYS A 263 4.37 -44.43 -18.52
C LYS A 263 4.61 -42.98 -18.91
N ASP A 264 3.93 -42.03 -18.26
CA ASP A 264 4.16 -40.61 -18.46
C ASP A 264 5.49 -40.20 -17.81
N THR A 265 6.43 -39.72 -18.62
CA THR A 265 7.80 -39.45 -18.18
C THR A 265 7.83 -38.43 -17.04
N PRO A 266 8.42 -38.76 -15.88
CA PRO A 266 8.59 -37.80 -14.79
C PRO A 266 9.34 -36.55 -15.23
N ARG A 267 8.93 -35.38 -14.73
CA ARG A 267 9.62 -34.11 -14.99
C ARG A 267 10.29 -33.61 -13.74
N THR A 268 11.53 -33.13 -13.86
CA THR A 268 12.33 -32.61 -12.75
C THR A 268 12.65 -31.14 -12.97
N TYR A 269 12.44 -30.33 -11.94
CA TYR A 269 12.64 -28.89 -12.00
C TYR A 269 13.56 -28.41 -10.89
N THR A 270 14.39 -27.43 -11.20
CA THR A 270 15.22 -26.73 -10.21
C THR A 270 14.40 -25.66 -9.51
N VAL A 271 14.45 -25.62 -8.17
CA VAL A 271 13.87 -24.55 -7.35
C VAL A 271 14.98 -23.57 -7.01
N GLU A 272 14.92 -22.38 -7.60
CA GLU A 272 16.03 -21.43 -7.52
C GLU A 272 15.82 -20.36 -6.46
N MET A 273 14.57 -19.95 -6.25
CA MET A 273 14.24 -18.83 -5.38
C MET A 273 12.99 -19.11 -4.56
N THR A 274 12.92 -18.44 -3.41
CA THR A 274 11.70 -18.28 -2.64
C THR A 274 11.01 -16.97 -3.00
N TYR A 275 9.68 -16.96 -2.92
CA TYR A 275 8.86 -15.79 -3.19
C TYR A 275 7.85 -15.57 -2.03
N GLY A 276 7.94 -14.43 -1.36
CA GLY A 276 7.30 -14.18 -0.07
C GLY A 276 8.19 -14.63 1.08
N GLY A 277 7.59 -15.12 2.16
CA GLY A 277 8.29 -15.44 3.40
C GLY A 277 8.22 -14.31 4.42
N GLY A 278 8.50 -14.65 5.68
CA GLY A 278 8.51 -13.71 6.81
C GLY A 278 7.14 -13.17 7.27
N LEU A 279 6.11 -13.18 6.41
CA LEU A 279 4.73 -12.82 6.78
C LEU A 279 3.69 -13.67 6.05
N TYR A 280 3.03 -14.54 6.81
CA TYR A 280 1.89 -15.40 6.46
C TYR A 280 2.10 -16.49 5.41
N LYS A 281 2.87 -16.25 4.34
CA LYS A 281 3.09 -17.25 3.28
C LYS A 281 4.43 -17.15 2.55
N GLN A 282 4.89 -18.28 2.00
CA GLN A 282 6.03 -18.40 1.09
C GLN A 282 5.66 -19.30 -0.09
N ARG A 283 6.18 -18.99 -1.28
CA ARG A 283 6.06 -19.76 -2.52
C ARG A 283 7.45 -20.06 -3.08
N TYR A 284 7.53 -20.99 -4.03
CA TYR A 284 8.81 -21.50 -4.55
C TYR A 284 8.87 -21.31 -6.06
N LEU A 285 9.90 -20.61 -6.53
CA LEU A 285 10.11 -20.33 -7.94
C LEU A 285 10.98 -21.43 -8.56
N TYR A 286 10.44 -22.10 -9.57
CA TYR A 286 11.14 -23.15 -10.30
C TYR A 286 11.41 -22.76 -11.75
N ARG A 287 12.51 -23.27 -12.30
CA ARG A 287 13.00 -22.93 -13.63
C ARG A 287 12.45 -23.88 -14.69
N VAL A 288 11.95 -23.31 -15.80
CA VAL A 288 11.66 -24.03 -17.05
C VAL A 288 12.18 -23.18 -18.20
N GLY A 289 13.18 -23.69 -18.92
CA GLY A 289 13.88 -22.91 -19.95
C GLY A 289 14.52 -21.66 -19.34
N ASP A 290 14.21 -20.50 -19.91
CA ASP A 290 14.75 -19.19 -19.51
C ASP A 290 13.90 -18.45 -18.46
N ALA A 291 12.79 -19.05 -17.99
CA ALA A 291 11.81 -18.37 -17.15
C ALA A 291 11.54 -19.11 -15.84
N THR A 292 11.11 -18.37 -14.81
CA THR A 292 10.74 -18.94 -13.51
C THR A 292 9.23 -18.95 -13.30
N TYR A 293 8.74 -19.89 -12.51
CA TYR A 293 7.31 -20.07 -12.26
C TYR A 293 7.07 -20.32 -10.77
N PRO A 294 6.08 -19.66 -10.15
CA PRO A 294 5.69 -19.97 -8.79
C PRO A 294 4.90 -21.28 -8.73
N PHE A 295 5.33 -22.20 -7.87
CA PHE A 295 4.57 -23.38 -7.47
C PHE A 295 4.51 -23.45 -5.95
N LEU A 296 3.38 -23.98 -5.46
CA LEU A 296 3.15 -24.35 -4.06
C LEU A 296 3.19 -23.18 -3.08
N GLN A 297 2.18 -23.08 -2.21
CA GLN A 297 2.16 -22.09 -1.14
C GLN A 297 2.28 -22.77 0.22
N PHE A 298 3.27 -22.35 1.00
CA PHE A 298 3.40 -22.65 2.42
C PHE A 298 2.79 -21.51 3.24
N ASN A 299 1.87 -21.82 4.16
CA ASN A 299 1.28 -20.89 5.12
C ASN A 299 1.85 -21.12 6.51
N THR A 300 2.49 -20.10 7.09
CA THR A 300 3.14 -20.21 8.42
C THR A 300 2.14 -20.51 9.53
N GLU A 301 0.94 -19.96 9.45
CA GLU A 301 -0.14 -20.11 10.43
C GLU A 301 -1.14 -21.24 10.06
N GLY A 302 -0.80 -22.06 9.07
CA GLY A 302 -1.69 -23.11 8.58
C GLY A 302 -1.84 -24.27 9.57
N ASN A 303 -3.03 -24.86 9.63
CA ASN A 303 -3.33 -25.99 10.52
C ASN A 303 -4.04 -27.12 9.77
N GLU A 304 -3.44 -28.31 9.78
CA GLU A 304 -3.95 -29.46 9.04
C GLU A 304 -5.27 -30.03 9.57
N SER A 305 -5.62 -29.72 10.82
CA SER A 305 -6.91 -30.12 11.42
C SER A 305 -8.11 -29.34 10.87
N TYR A 306 -7.87 -28.24 10.14
CA TYR A 306 -8.95 -27.44 9.59
C TYR A 306 -9.51 -28.07 8.31
N ALA A 307 -10.83 -28.13 8.22
CA ALA A 307 -11.55 -28.60 7.04
C ALA A 307 -11.42 -27.63 5.85
N ASP A 308 -11.29 -26.34 6.11
CA ASP A 308 -11.07 -25.33 5.06
C ASP A 308 -9.63 -25.44 4.54
N ARG A 309 -9.49 -25.93 3.31
CA ARG A 309 -8.21 -26.09 2.61
C ARG A 309 -7.40 -24.78 2.54
N THR A 310 -8.04 -23.62 2.52
CA THR A 310 -7.36 -22.32 2.42
C THR A 310 -6.65 -21.94 3.72
N ARG A 311 -6.91 -22.70 4.80
CA ARG A 311 -6.38 -22.52 6.16
C ARG A 311 -5.34 -23.57 6.54
N LYS A 312 -4.96 -24.45 5.61
CA LYS A 312 -3.94 -25.49 5.79
C LYS A 312 -2.53 -24.94 5.61
N ALA A 313 -1.52 -25.72 6.04
CA ALA A 313 -0.12 -25.32 5.90
C ALA A 313 0.32 -25.35 4.43
N TRP A 314 -0.14 -26.34 3.67
CA TRP A 314 0.07 -26.39 2.22
C TRP A 314 -1.19 -25.99 1.48
N ARG A 315 -1.03 -25.12 0.49
CA ARG A 315 -2.09 -24.69 -0.41
C ARG A 315 -1.61 -24.79 -1.84
N ASP A 316 -2.51 -25.21 -2.73
CA ASP A 316 -2.19 -25.24 -4.15
C ASP A 316 -1.94 -23.82 -4.66
N TYR A 317 -0.91 -23.73 -5.50
CA TYR A 317 -0.59 -22.54 -6.26
C TYR A 317 -0.14 -23.01 -7.64
N HIS A 318 -1.12 -23.09 -8.54
CA HIS A 318 -0.93 -23.45 -9.94
C HIS A 318 -0.37 -24.85 -10.21
N GLY A 319 -0.78 -25.86 -9.43
CA GLY A 319 -0.53 -27.26 -9.79
C GLY A 319 -1.10 -27.64 -11.17
N ASP A 320 -2.08 -26.89 -11.68
CA ASP A 320 -2.66 -27.06 -13.02
C ASP A 320 -1.73 -26.66 -14.16
N TRP A 321 -0.60 -26.02 -13.86
CA TRP A 321 0.44 -25.74 -14.84
C TRP A 321 1.45 -26.89 -14.99
N LEU A 322 1.42 -27.86 -14.08
CA LEU A 322 2.31 -29.03 -14.07
C LEU A 322 1.60 -30.31 -14.53
N PHE A 323 0.25 -30.30 -14.54
CA PHE A 323 -0.56 -31.44 -14.94
C PHE A 323 -1.84 -31.00 -15.64
N ASN A 324 -2.07 -31.53 -16.84
CA ASN A 324 -3.28 -31.28 -17.60
C ASN A 324 -4.32 -32.38 -17.34
N GLU A 325 -5.40 -32.04 -16.62
CA GLU A 325 -6.47 -32.99 -16.28
C GLU A 325 -7.29 -33.47 -17.48
N GLN A 326 -7.29 -32.75 -18.61
CA GLN A 326 -8.03 -33.17 -19.81
C GLN A 326 -7.26 -34.25 -20.58
N THR A 327 -5.93 -34.12 -20.66
CA THR A 327 -5.08 -35.10 -21.35
C THR A 327 -4.55 -36.18 -20.43
N GLY A 328 -4.59 -35.95 -19.11
CA GLY A 328 -4.03 -36.85 -18.10
C GLY A 328 -2.51 -36.91 -18.10
N LYS A 329 -1.84 -35.83 -18.54
CA LYS A 329 -0.38 -35.79 -18.75
C LYS A 329 0.32 -34.66 -17.98
N LEU A 330 1.56 -34.92 -17.59
CA LEU A 330 2.51 -33.93 -17.08
C LEU A 330 2.91 -32.95 -18.19
N VAL A 331 2.86 -31.66 -17.88
CA VAL A 331 3.13 -30.57 -18.82
C VAL A 331 4.04 -29.52 -18.20
N ASP A 332 4.66 -28.72 -19.06
CA ASP A 332 5.37 -27.51 -18.63
C ASP A 332 4.41 -26.30 -18.69
N PRO A 333 4.58 -25.31 -17.80
CA PRO A 333 3.80 -24.09 -17.82
C PRO A 333 4.02 -23.32 -19.13
N PRO A 334 2.99 -22.64 -19.67
CA PRO A 334 3.18 -21.75 -20.81
C PRO A 334 3.97 -20.50 -20.40
N LYS A 335 4.86 -20.02 -21.27
CA LYS A 335 5.74 -18.86 -21.01
C LYS A 335 5.02 -17.60 -20.53
N SER A 336 3.80 -17.36 -21.02
CA SER A 336 2.96 -16.24 -20.58
C SER A 336 2.59 -16.25 -19.08
N LYS A 337 2.80 -17.38 -18.38
CA LYS A 337 2.53 -17.55 -16.94
C LYS A 337 3.77 -17.41 -16.07
N SER A 338 4.91 -17.04 -16.66
CA SER A 338 6.15 -16.89 -15.90
C SER A 338 6.06 -15.76 -14.87
N PHE A 339 6.88 -15.86 -13.83
CA PHE A 339 7.03 -14.85 -12.79
C PHE A 339 7.44 -13.49 -13.39
N GLU A 340 8.32 -13.52 -14.38
CA GLU A 340 8.83 -12.35 -15.10
C GLU A 340 7.71 -11.54 -15.78
N ILE A 341 6.68 -12.23 -16.28
CA ILE A 341 5.52 -11.61 -16.95
C ILE A 341 4.39 -11.31 -15.95
N GLN A 342 4.16 -12.16 -14.95
CA GLN A 342 2.97 -12.10 -14.09
C GLN A 342 3.19 -11.44 -12.73
N CYS A 343 4.43 -11.25 -12.29
CA CYS A 343 4.74 -10.80 -10.93
C CYS A 343 5.88 -9.77 -10.86
N ALA A 344 6.92 -9.90 -11.69
CA ALA A 344 8.18 -9.20 -11.52
C ALA A 344 8.08 -7.66 -11.55
N GLY A 345 7.13 -7.06 -12.26
CA GLY A 345 6.90 -5.61 -12.28
C GLY A 345 6.65 -5.02 -10.90
N CYS A 346 5.92 -5.72 -10.04
CA CYS A 346 5.68 -5.29 -8.66
C CYS A 346 6.75 -5.77 -7.68
N HIS A 347 7.78 -6.48 -8.12
CA HIS A 347 8.79 -7.09 -7.24
C HIS A 347 10.22 -6.62 -7.54
N TYR A 348 10.59 -6.43 -8.81
CA TYR A 348 11.95 -6.09 -9.27
C TYR A 348 12.23 -4.59 -9.15
N ASN A 349 13.41 -4.23 -8.63
CA ASN A 349 13.86 -2.85 -8.70
C ASN A 349 14.30 -2.51 -10.12
N GLY A 350 13.83 -1.38 -10.65
CA GLY A 350 14.14 -0.97 -12.02
C GLY A 350 13.50 -1.81 -13.14
N TYR A 351 12.42 -2.54 -12.83
CA TYR A 351 11.77 -3.48 -13.76
C TYR A 351 11.67 -2.97 -15.20
N SER A 352 12.15 -3.77 -16.13
CA SER A 352 11.92 -3.63 -17.57
C SER A 352 11.41 -4.94 -18.13
N LEU A 353 10.70 -4.87 -19.26
CA LEU A 353 10.31 -6.06 -20.01
C LEU A 353 10.55 -5.80 -21.50
N THR A 354 11.64 -6.38 -22.00
CA THR A 354 12.14 -6.16 -23.36
C THR A 354 11.61 -7.25 -24.29
N PRO A 355 10.89 -6.92 -25.38
CA PRO A 355 10.47 -7.91 -26.37
C PRO A 355 11.66 -8.61 -27.04
N THR A 356 11.52 -9.90 -27.33
CA THR A 356 12.54 -10.66 -28.08
C THR A 356 12.13 -10.86 -29.53
N VAL A 357 13.12 -11.05 -30.42
CA VAL A 357 12.89 -11.35 -31.85
C VAL A 357 12.08 -12.63 -32.06
N ALA A 358 12.10 -13.55 -31.08
CA ALA A 358 11.34 -14.80 -31.10
C ALA A 358 9.88 -14.64 -30.61
N GLY A 359 9.40 -13.41 -30.39
CA GLY A 359 8.03 -13.15 -29.94
C GLY A 359 7.79 -13.37 -28.44
N GLY A 360 8.86 -13.37 -27.63
CA GLY A 360 8.80 -13.45 -26.17
C GLY A 360 9.19 -12.13 -25.49
N PHE A 361 9.51 -12.22 -24.20
CA PHE A 361 10.02 -11.10 -23.41
C PHE A 361 11.13 -11.55 -22.46
N VAL A 362 12.05 -10.63 -22.15
CA VAL A 362 13.04 -10.76 -21.07
C VAL A 362 12.75 -9.69 -20.03
N ALA A 363 12.51 -10.10 -18.79
CA ALA A 363 12.41 -9.14 -17.69
C ALA A 363 13.81 -8.77 -17.21
N GLY A 364 14.05 -7.48 -16.98
CA GLY A 364 15.27 -6.98 -16.38
C GLY A 364 15.00 -6.38 -15.00
N ALA A 365 16.04 -6.39 -14.17
CA ALA A 365 16.14 -5.68 -12.90
C ALA A 365 17.45 -4.88 -12.87
N VAL A 366 17.59 -3.92 -11.97
CA VAL A 366 18.81 -3.11 -11.90
C VAL A 366 20.01 -3.95 -11.45
N ASN A 367 21.16 -3.74 -12.10
CA ASN A 367 22.43 -4.35 -11.70
C ASN A 367 22.88 -3.78 -10.35
N ASP A 368 23.15 -4.66 -9.40
CA ASP A 368 23.69 -4.32 -8.09
C ASP A 368 24.66 -5.42 -7.63
N PRO A 369 25.94 -5.10 -7.36
CA PRO A 369 26.94 -6.10 -6.99
C PRO A 369 26.64 -6.88 -5.69
N ASN A 370 25.67 -6.40 -4.89
CA ASN A 370 25.19 -7.05 -3.69
C ASN A 370 23.77 -7.61 -3.83
N GLY A 371 23.22 -7.61 -5.06
CA GLY A 371 21.91 -8.12 -5.43
C GLY A 371 21.76 -9.64 -5.30
N GLU A 372 20.56 -10.13 -5.58
CA GLU A 372 20.14 -11.50 -5.26
C GLU A 372 20.71 -12.53 -6.23
N VAL A 373 20.52 -12.32 -7.52
CA VAL A 373 20.87 -13.26 -8.59
C VAL A 373 21.14 -12.49 -9.88
N ASP A 374 22.02 -13.02 -10.71
CA ASP A 374 22.27 -12.56 -12.08
C ASP A 374 21.24 -13.25 -13.00
N ILE A 375 20.18 -12.52 -13.39
CA ILE A 375 19.05 -13.05 -14.18
C ILE A 375 19.24 -12.90 -15.69
N ASP A 376 20.15 -12.03 -16.13
CA ASP A 376 20.43 -11.73 -17.53
C ASP A 376 21.80 -12.25 -18.01
N GLY A 377 22.61 -12.80 -17.11
CA GLY A 377 23.86 -13.49 -17.41
C GLY A 377 25.01 -12.57 -17.77
N ASP A 378 24.96 -11.30 -17.37
CA ASP A 378 25.98 -10.30 -17.69
C ASP A 378 27.18 -10.32 -16.71
N GLY A 379 27.13 -11.18 -15.69
CA GLY A 379 28.14 -11.34 -14.66
C GLY A 379 27.94 -10.43 -13.44
N VAL A 380 26.89 -9.60 -13.42
CA VAL A 380 26.55 -8.72 -12.30
C VAL A 380 25.20 -9.14 -11.72
N PRO A 381 25.10 -9.48 -10.42
CA PRO A 381 23.82 -9.74 -9.81
C PRO A 381 22.85 -8.57 -9.95
N ASN A 382 21.56 -8.85 -10.02
CA ASN A 382 20.52 -7.83 -10.06
C ASN A 382 19.77 -7.74 -8.71
N GLU A 383 19.26 -6.55 -8.40
CA GLU A 383 18.40 -6.30 -7.24
C GLU A 383 16.95 -6.62 -7.60
N LEU A 384 16.52 -7.84 -7.28
CA LEU A 384 15.18 -8.35 -7.63
C LEU A 384 14.09 -7.88 -6.67
N ASN A 385 14.43 -7.32 -5.53
CA ASN A 385 13.46 -6.88 -4.53
C ASN A 385 13.19 -5.38 -4.59
N ILE A 386 12.08 -4.93 -4.00
CA ILE A 386 11.74 -3.50 -3.87
C ILE A 386 12.92 -2.73 -3.25
N GLY A 387 13.55 -1.89 -4.06
CA GLY A 387 14.73 -1.08 -3.74
C GLY A 387 14.39 0.38 -3.50
N CYS A 388 15.44 1.18 -3.30
CA CYS A 388 15.28 2.64 -3.11
C CYS A 388 14.51 3.28 -4.27
N GLU A 389 14.79 2.83 -5.48
CA GLU A 389 14.40 3.51 -6.72
C GLU A 389 12.96 3.19 -7.16
N ASN A 390 12.32 2.15 -6.59
CA ASN A 390 10.88 1.94 -6.73
C ASN A 390 10.06 3.07 -6.08
N CYS A 391 10.58 3.71 -5.03
CA CYS A 391 9.90 4.77 -4.27
C CYS A 391 10.45 6.17 -4.56
N HIS A 392 11.74 6.27 -4.84
CA HIS A 392 12.44 7.54 -5.06
C HIS A 392 12.70 7.85 -6.55
N GLY A 393 12.55 6.84 -7.42
CA GLY A 393 12.88 6.90 -8.83
C GLY A 393 14.35 6.63 -9.12
N ALA A 394 14.68 6.54 -10.41
CA ALA A 394 16.01 6.25 -10.91
C ALA A 394 17.07 7.27 -10.42
N GLY A 395 18.14 6.79 -9.80
CA GLY A 395 19.10 7.58 -9.04
C GLY A 395 20.33 8.07 -9.82
N SER A 396 20.49 7.72 -11.10
CA SER A 396 21.74 8.01 -11.82
C SER A 396 22.05 9.50 -11.95
N ALA A 397 21.03 10.33 -12.20
CA ALA A 397 21.21 11.78 -12.25
C ALA A 397 21.58 12.35 -10.88
N HIS A 398 20.90 11.88 -9.83
CA HIS A 398 21.16 12.27 -8.45
C HIS A 398 22.58 11.95 -8.00
N VAL A 399 23.08 10.74 -8.30
CA VAL A 399 24.41 10.33 -7.85
C VAL A 399 25.53 11.13 -8.54
N ARG A 400 25.31 11.55 -9.79
CA ARG A 400 26.25 12.38 -10.57
C ARG A 400 26.14 13.88 -10.22
N ALA A 401 24.99 14.32 -9.73
CA ALA A 401 24.76 15.73 -9.43
C ALA A 401 25.64 16.23 -8.27
N THR A 402 26.00 17.51 -8.34
CA THR A 402 26.63 18.23 -7.23
C THR A 402 25.67 18.29 -6.04
N LYS A 403 26.20 18.44 -4.82
CA LYS A 403 25.38 18.51 -3.58
C LYS A 403 24.24 19.52 -3.69
N ALA A 404 24.48 20.66 -4.34
CA ALA A 404 23.49 21.71 -4.55
C ALA A 404 22.34 21.26 -5.48
N LYS A 405 22.62 20.51 -6.55
CA LYS A 405 21.61 20.11 -7.56
C LYS A 405 20.92 18.77 -7.26
N ARG A 406 21.37 18.03 -6.24
CA ARG A 406 20.83 16.72 -5.87
C ARG A 406 19.35 16.75 -5.49
N GLY A 407 18.88 17.83 -4.88
CA GLY A 407 17.49 17.95 -4.42
C GLY A 407 16.46 18.00 -5.56
N ALA A 408 16.89 18.45 -6.74
CA ALA A 408 16.07 18.62 -7.94
C ALA A 408 16.03 17.38 -8.85
N THR A 409 16.81 16.33 -8.55
CA THR A 409 17.04 15.19 -9.47
C THR A 409 16.48 13.86 -8.95
N ILE A 410 15.74 13.87 -7.84
CA ILE A 410 15.13 12.67 -7.26
C ILE A 410 13.88 13.02 -6.46
N VAL A 411 12.99 12.03 -6.30
CA VAL A 411 11.76 12.21 -5.52
C VAL A 411 12.02 11.99 -4.03
N ASN A 412 11.45 12.86 -3.21
CA ASN A 412 11.30 12.68 -1.77
C ASN A 412 9.80 12.57 -1.46
N PRO A 413 9.29 11.36 -1.14
CA PRO A 413 7.86 11.14 -0.89
C PRO A 413 7.26 12.02 0.22
N ARG A 414 8.06 12.46 1.20
CA ARG A 414 7.58 13.33 2.30
C ARG A 414 7.29 14.78 1.88
N LYS A 415 7.68 15.17 0.67
CA LYS A 415 7.47 16.51 0.11
C LYS A 415 6.46 16.51 -1.03
N LEU A 416 5.82 15.37 -1.29
CA LEU A 416 4.70 15.27 -2.21
C LEU A 416 3.40 15.60 -1.48
N ALA A 417 2.44 16.14 -2.22
CA ALA A 417 1.05 16.15 -1.78
C ALA A 417 0.53 14.70 -1.63
N ALA A 418 -0.47 14.50 -0.78
CA ALA A 418 -0.94 13.19 -0.38
C ALA A 418 -1.36 12.31 -1.57
N GLU A 419 -2.04 12.90 -2.56
CA GLU A 419 -2.46 12.25 -3.80
C GLU A 419 -1.31 11.62 -4.57
N ARG A 420 -0.20 12.35 -4.76
CA ARG A 420 1.01 11.88 -5.45
C ARG A 420 1.81 10.90 -4.60
N ALA A 421 1.90 11.13 -3.30
CA ALA A 421 2.58 10.23 -2.37
C ALA A 421 1.91 8.85 -2.31
N MET A 422 0.57 8.82 -2.34
CA MET A 422 -0.21 7.58 -2.31
C MET A 422 0.03 6.69 -3.54
N VAL A 423 0.22 7.28 -4.73
CA VAL A 423 0.49 6.54 -5.98
C VAL A 423 1.72 5.62 -5.84
N ILE A 424 2.76 6.08 -5.14
CA ILE A 424 4.00 5.32 -4.92
C ILE A 424 3.72 3.97 -4.25
N CYS A 425 2.81 3.93 -3.28
CA CYS A 425 2.44 2.69 -2.59
C CYS A 425 1.40 1.89 -3.38
N ASN A 426 0.45 2.58 -3.99
CA ASN A 426 -0.70 1.97 -4.63
C ASN A 426 -0.34 1.16 -5.88
N GLN A 427 0.80 1.44 -6.53
CA GLN A 427 1.25 0.60 -7.66
C GLN A 427 1.38 -0.89 -7.31
N CYS A 428 1.62 -1.24 -6.03
CA CYS A 428 1.68 -2.63 -5.56
C CYS A 428 0.64 -2.95 -4.47
N HIS A 429 0.27 -1.99 -3.62
CA HIS A 429 -0.68 -2.17 -2.51
C HIS A 429 -2.13 -1.84 -2.90
N SER A 430 -2.47 -1.99 -4.17
CA SER A 430 -3.84 -2.03 -4.69
C SER A 430 -3.95 -3.16 -5.73
N ARG A 431 -5.06 -3.28 -6.47
CA ARG A 431 -5.27 -4.35 -7.47
C ARG A 431 -5.58 -3.82 -8.88
N PRO A 432 -4.76 -2.91 -9.44
CA PRO A 432 -4.94 -2.41 -10.80
C PRO A 432 -4.67 -3.53 -11.81
N GLN A 433 -5.00 -3.32 -13.08
CA GLN A 433 -4.38 -4.07 -14.18
C GLN A 433 -3.64 -3.15 -15.12
N GLY A 434 -2.45 -3.53 -15.57
CA GLY A 434 -1.72 -2.82 -16.62
C GLY A 434 -2.09 -3.29 -18.03
N THR A 435 -1.25 -2.93 -19.00
CA THR A 435 -1.44 -3.26 -20.43
C THR A 435 -1.42 -4.77 -20.71
N MET A 436 -0.74 -5.55 -19.87
CA MET A 436 -0.69 -7.01 -19.94
C MET A 436 -1.94 -7.71 -19.37
N LYS A 437 -2.95 -6.95 -18.92
CA LYS A 437 -4.20 -7.46 -18.31
C LYS A 437 -3.97 -8.40 -17.10
N ASN A 438 -2.84 -8.23 -16.42
CA ASN A 438 -2.52 -8.85 -15.15
C ASN A 438 -2.44 -7.79 -14.05
N ASP A 439 -2.26 -8.17 -12.79
CA ASP A 439 -2.33 -7.25 -11.65
C ASP A 439 -1.11 -6.31 -11.50
N GLN A 440 -0.26 -6.18 -12.54
CA GLN A 440 0.88 -5.26 -12.55
C GLN A 440 0.54 -4.04 -13.41
N PRO A 441 0.65 -2.81 -12.87
CA PRO A 441 0.32 -1.59 -13.59
C PRO A 441 1.48 -1.12 -14.49
N ILE A 442 1.91 -1.99 -15.41
CA ILE A 442 2.88 -1.59 -16.43
C ILE A 442 2.17 -0.82 -17.55
N ASN A 443 2.83 0.21 -18.07
CA ASN A 443 2.31 1.04 -19.15
C ASN A 443 2.51 0.37 -20.53
N LYS A 444 2.16 1.09 -21.60
CA LYS A 444 2.32 0.65 -23.00
C LYS A 444 3.78 0.44 -23.42
N ASP A 445 4.72 1.04 -22.70
CA ASP A 445 6.16 0.93 -22.94
C ASP A 445 6.78 -0.16 -22.04
N ASN A 446 5.95 -0.99 -21.40
CA ASN A 446 6.32 -2.07 -20.48
C ASN A 446 7.12 -1.62 -19.25
N ARG A 447 6.79 -0.45 -18.69
CA ARG A 447 7.45 0.12 -17.51
C ARG A 447 6.47 0.34 -16.38
N MET A 448 6.95 0.15 -15.15
CA MET A 448 6.29 0.66 -13.95
C MET A 448 6.35 2.19 -13.94
N LEU A 449 5.54 2.80 -13.08
CA LEU A 449 5.48 4.26 -12.97
C LEU A 449 6.80 4.86 -12.48
N THR A 450 7.04 6.11 -12.86
CA THR A 450 8.05 6.96 -12.24
C THR A 450 7.45 7.63 -11.02
N PRO A 451 8.04 7.54 -9.81
CA PRO A 451 7.50 8.19 -8.62
C PRO A 451 7.29 9.69 -8.81
N GLY A 452 6.28 10.25 -8.14
CA GLY A 452 5.97 11.69 -8.16
C GLY A 452 4.93 12.13 -9.20
N ILE A 453 4.46 11.23 -10.06
CA ILE A 453 3.35 11.51 -11.00
C ILE A 453 2.01 11.72 -10.28
N SER A 454 1.04 12.35 -10.96
CA SER A 454 -0.30 12.52 -10.41
C SER A 454 -1.03 11.18 -10.37
N ARG A 455 -2.10 11.11 -9.58
CA ARG A 455 -2.96 9.94 -9.54
C ARG A 455 -3.66 9.75 -10.88
N ASN A 456 -4.19 10.81 -11.48
CA ASN A 456 -4.82 10.68 -12.79
C ASN A 456 -3.82 10.19 -13.86
N GLU A 457 -2.60 10.72 -13.88
CA GLU A 457 -1.55 10.28 -14.80
C GLU A 457 -1.25 8.78 -14.66
N TYR A 458 -1.16 8.29 -13.42
CA TYR A 458 -1.02 6.87 -13.14
C TYR A 458 -2.20 6.05 -13.68
N LEU A 459 -3.44 6.43 -13.35
CA LEU A 459 -4.61 5.66 -13.77
C LEU A 459 -4.77 5.64 -15.29
N VAL A 460 -4.52 6.77 -15.97
CA VAL A 460 -4.63 6.87 -17.43
C VAL A 460 -3.56 6.05 -18.14
N ASN A 461 -2.29 6.17 -17.74
CA ASN A 461 -1.17 5.65 -18.52
C ASN A 461 -0.67 4.27 -18.08
N HIS A 462 -0.96 3.85 -16.84
CA HIS A 462 -0.46 2.59 -16.28
C HIS A 462 -1.56 1.55 -16.02
N THR A 463 -2.84 1.91 -16.22
CA THR A 463 -3.93 0.99 -15.91
C THR A 463 -4.92 0.79 -17.07
N THR A 464 -5.34 -0.46 -17.27
CA THR A 464 -6.52 -0.88 -18.02
C THR A 464 -7.70 -1.20 -17.10
N ARG A 465 -7.42 -1.48 -15.82
CA ARG A 465 -8.37 -1.49 -14.70
C ARG A 465 -7.75 -0.72 -13.55
N GLU A 466 -8.45 0.28 -13.03
CA GLU A 466 -7.91 1.26 -12.09
C GLU A 466 -7.56 0.67 -10.72
N ASP A 467 -8.36 -0.31 -10.25
CA ASP A 467 -8.15 -1.01 -8.98
C ASP A 467 -8.91 -2.35 -8.96
N ALA A 468 -9.14 -2.90 -7.78
CA ALA A 468 -9.82 -4.16 -7.50
C ALA A 468 -11.17 -4.32 -8.19
N ALA A 469 -11.45 -5.53 -8.66
CA ALA A 469 -12.75 -5.87 -9.23
C ALA A 469 -13.78 -6.10 -8.12
N GLN A 470 -15.09 -6.04 -8.43
CA GLN A 470 -16.16 -6.24 -7.46
C GLN A 470 -16.00 -7.54 -6.64
N LYS A 471 -15.53 -8.62 -7.26
CA LYS A 471 -15.30 -9.93 -6.62
C LYS A 471 -14.23 -9.91 -5.51
N ASP A 472 -13.40 -8.87 -5.49
CA ASP A 472 -12.31 -8.67 -4.53
C ASP A 472 -12.81 -7.90 -3.29
N PHE A 473 -14.10 -7.57 -3.22
CA PHE A 473 -14.78 -7.00 -2.05
C PHE A 473 -15.74 -8.02 -1.42
N TRP A 474 -16.10 -7.78 -0.16
CA TRP A 474 -17.16 -8.52 0.52
C TRP A 474 -18.54 -8.14 -0.01
N GLY A 475 -19.57 -8.89 0.42
CA GLY A 475 -20.95 -8.72 -0.05
C GLY A 475 -21.59 -7.36 0.26
N ASP A 476 -20.94 -6.55 1.11
CA ASP A 476 -21.35 -5.17 1.37
C ASP A 476 -20.85 -4.17 0.33
N GLY A 477 -20.02 -4.60 -0.62
CA GLY A 477 -19.44 -3.76 -1.68
C GLY A 477 -18.43 -2.72 -1.18
N VAL A 478 -18.09 -2.75 0.10
CA VAL A 478 -17.22 -1.77 0.75
C VAL A 478 -15.94 -2.43 1.19
N HIS A 479 -15.96 -3.50 1.99
CA HIS A 479 -14.74 -4.01 2.61
C HIS A 479 -13.90 -4.86 1.66
N SER A 480 -12.60 -4.61 1.63
CA SER A 480 -11.65 -5.42 0.87
C SER A 480 -11.56 -6.86 1.40
N LYS A 481 -11.45 -7.83 0.49
CA LYS A 481 -11.43 -9.27 0.78
C LYS A 481 -10.15 -9.97 0.33
N ALA A 482 -9.51 -9.50 -0.73
CA ALA A 482 -8.35 -10.12 -1.34
C ALA A 482 -7.02 -9.55 -0.81
N HIS A 483 -5.92 -10.24 -1.11
CA HIS A 483 -4.58 -9.75 -0.81
C HIS A 483 -4.28 -8.38 -1.48
N HIS A 484 -3.44 -7.59 -0.79
CA HIS A 484 -2.86 -6.30 -1.21
C HIS A 484 -3.85 -5.18 -1.60
N GLN A 485 -4.90 -4.95 -0.80
CA GLN A 485 -5.86 -3.85 -0.98
C GLN A 485 -5.76 -2.75 0.10
N GLN A 486 -4.62 -2.62 0.81
CA GLN A 486 -4.47 -1.59 1.85
C GLN A 486 -4.55 -0.17 1.28
N GLY A 487 -3.99 0.05 0.09
CA GLY A 487 -4.08 1.31 -0.66
C GLY A 487 -5.49 1.59 -1.16
N THR A 488 -6.17 0.56 -1.71
CA THR A 488 -7.59 0.60 -2.07
C THR A 488 -8.44 1.09 -0.91
N ASP A 489 -8.25 0.53 0.28
CA ASP A 489 -8.98 0.93 1.48
C ASP A 489 -8.63 2.34 1.96
N LEU A 490 -7.34 2.70 2.05
CA LEU A 490 -6.92 4.01 2.58
C LEU A 490 -7.49 5.16 1.74
N LEU A 491 -7.43 5.05 0.41
CA LEU A 491 -7.98 6.06 -0.52
C LEU A 491 -9.48 6.30 -0.33
N ARG A 492 -10.22 5.28 0.11
CA ARG A 492 -11.67 5.33 0.34
C ARG A 492 -12.01 5.67 1.80
N SER A 493 -11.01 5.81 2.65
CA SER A 493 -11.20 6.14 4.07
C SER A 493 -11.34 7.65 4.29
N LYS A 494 -11.90 8.03 5.44
CA LYS A 494 -11.93 9.44 5.90
C LYS A 494 -10.54 10.02 6.20
N LYS A 495 -9.50 9.18 6.28
CA LYS A 495 -8.13 9.64 6.56
C LYS A 495 -7.45 10.21 5.31
N TYR A 496 -7.83 9.76 4.11
CA TYR A 496 -7.24 10.27 2.87
C TYR A 496 -7.69 11.71 2.56
N ILE A 497 -9.00 11.98 2.60
CA ILE A 497 -9.58 13.31 2.36
C ILE A 497 -10.29 13.81 3.62
N ASN A 498 -9.80 14.91 4.19
CA ASN A 498 -10.45 15.65 5.27
C ASN A 498 -9.85 17.07 5.42
N GLY A 499 -10.49 17.93 6.21
CA GLY A 499 -10.05 19.32 6.42
C GLY A 499 -8.88 19.51 7.40
N ASN A 500 -8.27 18.45 7.94
CA ASN A 500 -7.25 18.58 8.99
C ASN A 500 -5.86 18.08 8.57
N GLN A 501 -5.78 16.83 8.14
CA GLN A 501 -4.54 16.19 7.73
C GLN A 501 -4.85 15.12 6.69
N LEU A 502 -4.36 15.31 5.48
CA LEU A 502 -4.46 14.34 4.39
C LEU A 502 -3.43 13.24 4.65
N MET A 503 -3.90 12.05 5.01
CA MET A 503 -3.02 10.98 5.44
C MET A 503 -2.56 10.11 4.27
N THR A 504 -1.31 9.71 4.35
CA THR A 504 -0.63 8.79 3.45
C THR A 504 -0.16 7.57 4.22
N CYS A 505 0.30 6.53 3.51
CA CYS A 505 0.93 5.35 4.12
C CYS A 505 2.08 5.74 5.07
N ALA A 506 2.90 6.72 4.68
CA ALA A 506 4.11 7.13 5.41
C ALA A 506 3.84 7.95 6.68
N ASP A 507 2.60 8.36 6.92
CA ASP A 507 2.21 8.97 8.21
C ASP A 507 2.11 7.93 9.33
N CYS A 508 1.84 6.67 8.97
CA CYS A 508 1.75 5.56 9.92
C CYS A 508 2.92 4.56 9.80
N HIS A 509 3.49 4.42 8.60
CA HIS A 509 4.57 3.47 8.33
C HIS A 509 5.95 4.12 8.19
N ASP A 510 6.97 3.39 8.61
CA ASP A 510 8.37 3.65 8.36
C ASP A 510 8.89 2.70 7.26
N PRO A 511 8.87 3.11 5.98
CA PRO A 511 9.21 2.23 4.86
C PRO A 511 10.68 1.75 4.90
N HIS A 512 11.55 2.43 5.64
CA HIS A 512 12.95 2.03 5.81
C HIS A 512 13.17 1.07 6.99
N GLY A 513 12.15 0.84 7.83
CA GLY A 513 12.23 -0.08 8.96
C GLY A 513 13.20 0.34 10.08
N THR A 514 13.56 1.62 10.14
CA THR A 514 14.46 2.19 11.17
C THR A 514 13.88 2.17 12.57
N THR A 515 12.56 2.08 12.72
CA THR A 515 11.91 1.95 14.04
C THR A 515 12.08 0.56 14.65
N GLY A 516 12.37 -0.46 13.85
CA GLY A 516 12.42 -1.86 14.31
C GLY A 516 11.07 -2.47 14.65
N LEU A 517 9.98 -1.71 14.56
CA LEU A 517 8.64 -2.19 14.91
C LEU A 517 8.09 -3.16 13.87
N LYS A 518 7.33 -4.16 14.33
CA LYS A 518 6.65 -5.11 13.45
C LYS A 518 5.72 -4.37 12.48
N HIS A 519 5.61 -4.88 11.25
CA HIS A 519 4.84 -4.26 10.17
C HIS A 519 5.27 -2.82 9.81
N GLN A 520 6.51 -2.44 10.19
CA GLN A 520 7.12 -1.17 9.82
C GLN A 520 6.25 0.03 10.22
N VAL A 521 5.68 0.03 11.41
CA VAL A 521 4.92 1.19 11.93
C VAL A 521 5.86 2.22 12.58
N ARG A 522 5.42 3.48 12.62
CA ARG A 522 6.19 4.60 13.19
C ARG A 522 6.16 4.66 14.71
N LEU A 523 5.08 4.15 15.30
CA LEU A 523 4.82 4.12 16.74
C LEU A 523 4.10 2.81 17.06
N GLU A 524 4.16 2.38 18.32
CA GLU A 524 3.45 1.19 18.77
C GLU A 524 1.93 1.31 18.56
N VAL A 525 1.33 0.22 18.05
CA VAL A 525 -0.11 0.10 17.80
C VAL A 525 -0.83 -0.76 18.84
N ARG A 526 -0.06 -1.55 19.59
CA ARG A 526 -0.53 -2.49 20.62
C ARG A 526 0.18 -2.24 21.95
N ASP A 527 0.14 -0.99 22.40
CA ASP A 527 0.56 -0.57 23.73
C ASP A 527 -0.62 0.01 24.52
N ALA A 528 -0.47 0.17 25.83
CA ALA A 528 -1.53 0.71 26.69
C ALA A 528 -2.00 2.12 26.27
N LYS A 529 -1.12 2.88 25.61
CA LYS A 529 -1.39 4.26 25.17
C LYS A 529 -2.01 4.36 23.78
N ASN A 530 -2.09 3.26 23.02
CA ASN A 530 -2.45 3.27 21.62
C ASN A 530 -1.62 4.29 20.82
N SER A 531 -0.31 4.33 21.07
CA SER A 531 0.58 5.45 20.75
C SER A 531 0.45 5.96 19.31
N LEU A 532 0.35 5.07 18.32
CA LEU A 532 0.16 5.47 16.92
C LEU A 532 -1.15 6.24 16.71
N CYS A 533 -2.28 5.68 17.15
CA CYS A 533 -3.60 6.28 16.96
C CYS A 533 -3.79 7.53 17.84
N ALA A 534 -3.34 7.44 19.09
CA ALA A 534 -3.43 8.50 20.09
C ALA A 534 -2.49 9.68 19.79
N SER A 535 -1.56 9.56 18.84
CA SER A 535 -0.76 10.69 18.36
C SER A 535 -1.64 11.83 17.81
N CYS A 536 -2.77 11.49 17.19
CA CYS A 536 -3.76 12.44 16.68
C CYS A 536 -5.10 12.37 17.44
N HIS A 537 -5.56 11.17 17.81
CA HIS A 537 -6.86 10.98 18.44
C HIS A 537 -6.76 10.98 19.97
N LYS A 538 -6.92 12.15 20.60
CA LYS A 538 -6.91 12.29 22.06
C LYS A 538 -8.27 11.92 22.64
N VAL A 539 -8.47 10.62 22.91
CA VAL A 539 -9.69 10.08 23.49
C VAL A 539 -9.37 9.12 24.63
N ASP A 540 -10.21 9.10 25.66
CA ASP A 540 -10.21 8.03 26.65
C ASP A 540 -10.94 6.81 26.06
N VAL A 541 -10.29 5.64 26.04
CA VAL A 541 -10.81 4.44 25.36
C VAL A 541 -12.07 3.90 26.05
N LYS A 542 -12.10 3.96 27.39
CA LYS A 542 -13.21 3.45 28.19
C LYS A 542 -14.48 4.28 27.97
N ALA A 543 -14.38 5.59 28.11
CA ALA A 543 -15.47 6.53 27.83
C ALA A 543 -15.87 6.51 26.34
N HIS A 544 -14.90 6.39 25.42
CA HIS A 544 -15.18 6.29 24.00
C HIS A 544 -16.03 5.06 23.68
N THR A 545 -15.61 3.88 24.12
CA THR A 545 -16.32 2.62 23.85
C THR A 545 -17.69 2.57 24.52
N ALA A 546 -17.82 3.04 25.77
CA ALA A 546 -19.11 3.20 26.43
C ALA A 546 -20.09 4.03 25.58
N LYS A 547 -19.60 5.16 25.03
CA LYS A 547 -20.41 6.04 24.18
C LYS A 547 -20.77 5.44 22.83
N VAL A 548 -19.82 4.79 22.14
CA VAL A 548 -20.02 4.38 20.73
C VAL A 548 -20.64 3.00 20.56
N VAL A 549 -20.42 2.09 21.52
CA VAL A 549 -20.90 0.71 21.47
C VAL A 549 -21.70 0.29 22.71
N GLY A 550 -21.96 1.22 23.64
CA GLY A 550 -22.83 1.00 24.79
C GLY A 550 -22.20 0.20 25.93
N ALA A 551 -20.89 -0.06 25.87
CA ALA A 551 -20.17 -0.81 26.89
C ALA A 551 -18.71 -0.34 26.98
N GLU A 552 -18.23 -0.23 28.21
CA GLU A 552 -16.82 0.01 28.50
C GLU A 552 -15.99 -1.20 28.08
N HIS A 553 -14.85 -0.95 27.45
CA HIS A 553 -13.85 -1.96 27.15
C HIS A 553 -12.54 -1.57 27.82
N GLU A 554 -12.00 -2.50 28.60
CA GLU A 554 -10.65 -2.41 29.18
C GLU A 554 -9.69 -3.25 28.33
N GLU A 555 -8.40 -2.89 28.33
CA GLU A 555 -7.34 -3.62 27.62
C GLU A 555 -7.55 -3.82 26.10
N ILE A 556 -8.29 -2.91 25.45
CA ILE A 556 -8.49 -2.92 23.99
C ILE A 556 -7.63 -1.87 23.28
N ASN A 557 -7.12 -2.21 22.10
CA ASN A 557 -6.48 -1.24 21.20
C ASN A 557 -7.44 -0.76 20.11
N CYS A 558 -7.25 0.47 19.62
CA CYS A 558 -8.08 1.05 18.56
C CYS A 558 -8.18 0.14 17.33
N ILE A 559 -7.07 -0.50 16.97
CA ILE A 559 -6.95 -1.38 15.80
C ILE A 559 -7.76 -2.68 15.93
N ASN A 560 -8.15 -3.09 17.14
CA ASN A 560 -8.98 -4.28 17.32
C ASN A 560 -10.38 -4.12 16.71
N CYS A 561 -10.92 -2.90 16.69
CA CYS A 561 -12.21 -2.58 16.07
C CYS A 561 -12.04 -1.90 14.71
N HIS A 562 -11.15 -0.91 14.63
CA HIS A 562 -11.04 -0.04 13.46
C HIS A 562 -10.20 -0.62 12.31
N MET A 563 -9.41 -1.66 12.55
CA MET A 563 -8.54 -2.27 11.53
C MET A 563 -8.73 -3.79 11.51
N THR A 564 -9.99 -4.21 11.42
CA THR A 564 -10.37 -5.62 11.41
C THR A 564 -9.71 -6.34 10.24
N LYS A 565 -9.28 -7.59 10.45
CA LYS A 565 -8.65 -8.39 9.41
C LYS A 565 -9.68 -8.97 8.45
N THR A 566 -10.13 -8.16 7.49
CA THR A 566 -11.13 -8.55 6.49
C THR A 566 -10.51 -9.23 5.26
N MET A 567 -9.23 -9.01 5.00
CA MET A 567 -8.51 -9.53 3.83
C MET A 567 -7.67 -10.76 4.17
N GLN A 568 -7.54 -11.70 3.23
CA GLN A 568 -6.74 -12.93 3.41
C GLN A 568 -5.63 -13.04 2.36
N THR A 569 -4.42 -13.40 2.81
CA THR A 569 -3.29 -13.73 1.93
C THR A 569 -2.74 -15.14 2.16
N GLY A 570 -2.61 -15.56 3.41
CA GLY A 570 -2.16 -16.90 3.82
C GLY A 570 -3.33 -17.72 4.39
N ALA A 571 -3.08 -18.41 5.50
CA ALA A 571 -4.09 -19.20 6.20
C ALA A 571 -5.01 -18.37 7.12
N GLY A 572 -4.79 -17.06 7.27
CA GLY A 572 -5.43 -16.31 8.35
C GLY A 572 -4.83 -16.64 9.72
N LEU A 573 -5.55 -16.27 10.79
CA LEU A 573 -5.07 -16.38 12.18
C LEU A 573 -5.88 -17.39 13.01
N GLY A 574 -6.34 -18.45 12.37
CA GLY A 574 -7.04 -19.56 13.02
C GLY A 574 -8.57 -19.38 13.13
N LYS A 575 -9.17 -20.23 13.98
CA LYS A 575 -10.61 -20.21 14.28
C LYS A 575 -10.96 -18.91 15.01
N GLY A 576 -11.95 -18.17 14.49
CA GLY A 576 -12.68 -17.21 15.31
C GLY A 576 -13.74 -17.95 16.12
N ARG A 577 -14.95 -17.38 16.21
CA ARG A 577 -16.05 -18.00 16.95
C ARG A 577 -16.72 -19.14 16.19
N GLU A 578 -17.21 -20.12 16.92
CA GLU A 578 -18.08 -21.17 16.38
C GLU A 578 -19.52 -20.63 16.30
N GLY A 579 -20.17 -20.81 15.16
CA GLY A 579 -21.60 -20.55 15.00
C GLY A 579 -22.44 -21.73 15.50
N LYS A 580 -23.76 -21.53 15.57
CA LYS A 580 -24.72 -22.57 16.00
C LYS A 580 -24.65 -23.88 15.21
N ASP A 581 -24.18 -23.81 13.96
CA ASP A 581 -24.03 -24.95 13.06
C ASP A 581 -22.68 -25.67 13.20
N GLY A 582 -21.88 -25.31 14.22
CA GLY A 582 -20.55 -25.86 14.46
C GLY A 582 -19.47 -25.32 13.51
N LYS A 583 -19.81 -24.39 12.61
CA LYS A 583 -18.84 -23.80 11.68
C LYS A 583 -18.19 -22.56 12.26
N ASN A 584 -16.94 -22.33 11.87
CA ASN A 584 -16.18 -21.20 12.38
C ASN A 584 -16.40 -19.94 11.54
N TYR A 585 -16.64 -18.82 12.21
CA TYR A 585 -16.34 -17.50 11.70
C TYR A 585 -14.82 -17.34 11.67
N TRP A 586 -14.21 -17.41 10.48
CA TRP A 586 -12.76 -17.45 10.36
C TRP A 586 -12.10 -16.09 10.58
N MET A 587 -10.86 -16.12 11.10
CA MET A 587 -10.01 -14.94 11.17
C MET A 587 -9.10 -14.84 9.96
N ASN A 588 -9.13 -13.72 9.22
CA ASN A 588 -8.16 -13.47 8.17
C ASN A 588 -6.89 -12.80 8.74
N ASP A 589 -5.91 -12.50 7.88
CA ASP A 589 -4.55 -12.11 8.28
C ASP A 589 -4.17 -10.65 7.91
N ILE A 590 -4.85 -10.01 6.96
CA ILE A 590 -4.58 -8.62 6.55
C ILE A 590 -5.66 -7.68 7.08
N THR A 591 -5.25 -6.61 7.74
CA THR A 591 -6.11 -5.56 8.32
C THR A 591 -6.71 -4.66 7.23
N SER A 592 -8.00 -4.38 7.33
CA SER A 592 -8.67 -3.28 6.64
C SER A 592 -7.99 -1.95 6.96
N HIS A 593 -7.87 -1.10 5.96
CA HIS A 593 -7.38 0.29 6.09
C HIS A 593 -8.50 1.31 5.83
N LEU A 594 -9.77 0.92 5.98
CA LEU A 594 -10.91 1.83 5.94
C LEU A 594 -11.07 2.62 7.25
N PHE A 595 -10.51 2.11 8.35
CA PHE A 595 -10.58 2.69 9.70
C PHE A 595 -12.00 2.81 10.28
N ASP A 596 -12.95 2.10 9.69
CA ASP A 596 -14.31 1.97 10.17
C ASP A 596 -14.48 0.71 11.05
N VAL A 597 -15.69 0.52 11.59
CA VAL A 597 -16.00 -0.61 12.47
C VAL A 597 -17.17 -1.38 11.86
N PRO A 598 -16.93 -2.51 11.17
CA PRO A 598 -18.02 -3.31 10.62
C PRO A 598 -18.83 -3.91 11.76
N ARG A 599 -20.12 -3.56 11.83
CA ARG A 599 -21.03 -3.97 12.91
C ARG A 599 -21.61 -5.36 12.63
N LYS A 600 -22.17 -6.00 13.66
CA LYS A 600 -22.92 -7.26 13.53
C LYS A 600 -24.10 -7.22 12.54
N THR A 601 -24.60 -6.02 12.21
CA THR A 601 -25.66 -5.81 11.24
C THR A 601 -25.16 -5.63 9.80
N ASN A 602 -23.84 -5.69 9.56
CA ASN A 602 -23.27 -5.55 8.23
C ASN A 602 -23.75 -6.71 7.33
N ALA A 603 -24.12 -6.41 6.08
CA ALA A 603 -24.68 -7.38 5.13
C ALA A 603 -23.72 -8.51 4.74
N ALA A 604 -22.41 -8.33 4.89
CA ALA A 604 -21.41 -9.36 4.67
C ALA A 604 -21.21 -10.29 5.87
N ALA A 605 -21.86 -10.04 7.00
CA ALA A 605 -21.78 -10.87 8.21
C ALA A 605 -23.17 -11.37 8.65
N LYS A 606 -24.17 -10.49 8.72
CA LYS A 606 -25.52 -10.80 9.22
C LYS A 606 -26.21 -11.82 8.31
N GLY A 607 -26.63 -12.96 8.87
CA GLY A 607 -27.28 -14.04 8.12
C GLY A 607 -26.40 -14.71 7.06
N VAL A 608 -25.09 -14.46 7.06
CA VAL A 608 -24.12 -15.13 6.19
C VAL A 608 -23.56 -16.35 6.92
N GLU A 609 -23.49 -17.49 6.23
CA GLU A 609 -22.90 -18.72 6.77
C GLU A 609 -21.51 -18.45 7.39
N PRO A 610 -21.19 -18.94 8.61
CA PRO A 610 -19.95 -18.58 9.32
C PRO A 610 -18.66 -18.74 8.50
N GLY A 611 -18.56 -19.81 7.71
CA GLY A 611 -17.40 -20.06 6.85
C GLY A 611 -17.26 -19.11 5.65
N LYS A 612 -18.29 -18.32 5.35
CA LYS A 612 -18.36 -17.35 4.25
C LYS A 612 -18.56 -15.91 4.71
N ALA A 613 -18.82 -15.70 6.00
CA ALA A 613 -19.03 -14.38 6.56
C ALA A 613 -17.73 -13.57 6.59
N MET A 614 -17.84 -12.27 6.37
CA MET A 614 -16.74 -11.34 6.56
C MET A 614 -16.31 -11.33 8.03
N PRO A 615 -15.00 -11.40 8.33
CA PRO A 615 -14.53 -11.21 9.69
C PRO A 615 -14.87 -9.80 10.19
N ILE A 616 -15.52 -9.72 11.35
CA ILE A 616 -15.86 -8.45 12.04
C ILE A 616 -15.33 -8.50 13.47
N PRO A 617 -15.17 -7.37 14.18
CA PRO A 617 -14.73 -7.37 15.57
C PRO A 617 -15.56 -8.32 16.45
N TYR A 618 -16.87 -8.37 16.21
CA TYR A 618 -17.82 -9.20 16.96
C TYR A 618 -17.56 -10.72 16.85
N THR A 619 -17.08 -11.21 15.70
CA THR A 619 -16.82 -12.64 15.44
C THR A 619 -15.37 -13.05 15.68
N ASN A 620 -14.52 -12.08 16.00
CA ASN A 620 -13.09 -12.27 16.28
C ASN A 620 -12.87 -12.68 17.76
N ALA A 621 -11.66 -12.47 18.28
CA ALA A 621 -11.26 -12.70 19.66
C ALA A 621 -12.20 -12.03 20.69
N CYS A 622 -12.82 -10.89 20.33
CA CYS A 622 -13.80 -10.19 21.17
C CYS A 622 -15.12 -10.96 21.37
N GLY A 623 -15.38 -11.98 20.56
CA GLY A 623 -16.52 -12.89 20.69
C GLY A 623 -16.62 -13.65 22.03
N ALA A 624 -15.60 -13.59 22.89
CA ALA A 624 -15.66 -14.22 24.21
C ALA A 624 -16.73 -13.57 25.09
N CYS A 625 -16.89 -12.26 24.91
CA CYS A 625 -17.84 -11.42 25.63
C CYS A 625 -19.07 -11.07 24.77
N HIS A 626 -19.15 -11.61 23.54
CA HIS A 626 -20.18 -11.28 22.57
C HIS A 626 -20.86 -12.53 22.01
N ASP A 627 -22.17 -12.56 22.14
CA ASP A 627 -23.02 -13.67 21.73
C ASP A 627 -23.24 -13.71 20.20
N THR A 628 -22.47 -14.56 19.51
CA THR A 628 -22.55 -14.75 18.06
C THR A 628 -23.85 -15.37 17.57
N ASP A 629 -24.72 -15.85 18.47
CA ASP A 629 -26.05 -16.36 18.12
C ASP A 629 -27.00 -15.28 17.61
N LYS A 630 -26.60 -14.02 17.77
CA LYS A 630 -27.33 -12.81 17.39
C LYS A 630 -26.88 -12.21 16.06
N LEU A 631 -26.11 -12.96 15.25
CA LEU A 631 -25.65 -12.60 13.90
C LEU A 631 -26.61 -13.08 12.80
#